data_AF-A0A315ZQM0-F1
#
_entry.id   AF-A0A315ZQM0-F1
#
_cell.length_a   1.000
_cell.length_b   1.000
_cell.length_c   1.000
_cell.angle_alpha   90.00
_cell.angle_beta   90.00
_cell.angle_gamma   90.00
#
_symmetry.space_group_name_H-M   'P 1'
#
loop_
_entity.id
_entity.type
_entity.pdbx_description
1 polymer ?
#
loop_
_entity_poly.entity_id
_entity_poly.type
_entity_poly.pdbx_seq_one_letter_code
_entity_poly.pdbx_strand_id
1 'polypeptide(L)'
;METARQTTLREQPEIINLFQMLEGNGLTGEREKVELLLDYLDSLDHRFNQVMEELQEVKGQLAQIQDKGVKSNATHVVRRAEVKIQETGVHIEAVKKNLISSEKHIVAAVKEKGKDALKHVVSAMRILDVLTHLKEVLHDSAKCMEKEAAKLEMISGEFHSIGEHTKNISRMLIGRLKQESAEKHSDKGVLIKMQWLCLSCGRQLSDMEEKTVEVLNRMEQFTVREPKKESVKEALKRIKSEKSVSQTIQPPMKEKER
;
A
#
# COMPACT_ATOMS: atom_id res chain seq x y z
N MET A 1 20.43 -16.21 -8.11
CA MET A 1 19.10 -16.73 -8.49
C MET A 1 18.66 -15.95 -9.70
N GLU A 2 18.21 -16.65 -10.74
CA GLU A 2 17.85 -16.09 -12.04
C GLU A 2 16.91 -14.89 -11.92
N THR A 3 17.42 -13.72 -12.25
CA THR A 3 16.60 -12.58 -12.67
C THR A 3 16.02 -12.92 -14.03
N ALA A 4 14.99 -13.77 -14.05
CA ALA A 4 14.06 -13.82 -15.16
C ALA A 4 13.64 -12.36 -15.43
N ARG A 5 13.80 -11.91 -16.69
CA ARG A 5 13.39 -10.58 -17.12
C ARG A 5 11.96 -10.35 -16.65
N GLN A 6 11.77 -9.56 -15.58
CA GLN A 6 10.46 -9.04 -15.24
C GLN A 6 10.11 -8.10 -16.39
N THR A 7 9.32 -8.58 -17.34
CA THR A 7 8.55 -7.69 -18.19
C THR A 7 7.80 -6.76 -17.28
N THR A 8 7.92 -5.45 -17.53
CA THR A 8 7.21 -4.45 -16.74
C THR A 8 5.72 -4.80 -16.77
N LEU A 9 4.97 -4.49 -15.69
CA LEU A 9 3.57 -4.91 -15.59
C LEU A 9 2.75 -4.43 -16.80
N ARG A 10 3.12 -3.25 -17.34
CA ARG A 10 2.54 -2.63 -18.54
C ARG A 10 2.80 -3.39 -19.85
N GLU A 11 3.89 -4.15 -19.94
CA GLU A 11 4.26 -4.95 -21.13
C GLU A 11 3.62 -6.35 -21.13
N GLN A 12 2.94 -6.73 -20.05
CA GLN A 12 2.26 -8.02 -19.99
C GLN A 12 1.15 -8.09 -21.06
N PRO A 13 1.06 -9.16 -21.85
CA PRO A 13 0.05 -9.30 -22.90
C PRO A 13 -1.39 -9.10 -22.40
N GLU A 14 -1.69 -9.54 -21.19
CA GLU A 14 -2.98 -9.37 -20.53
C GLU A 14 -3.29 -7.89 -20.29
N ILE A 15 -2.30 -7.09 -19.89
CA ILE A 15 -2.49 -5.66 -19.65
C ILE A 15 -2.62 -4.89 -20.97
N ILE A 16 -1.88 -5.28 -22.00
CA ILE A 16 -2.03 -4.73 -23.35
C ILE A 16 -3.43 -5.02 -23.90
N ASN A 17 -3.90 -6.27 -23.77
CA ASN A 17 -5.24 -6.66 -24.22
C ASN A 17 -6.33 -5.95 -23.41
N LEU A 18 -6.15 -5.82 -22.10
CA LEU A 18 -7.00 -5.02 -21.23
C LEU A 18 -7.18 -3.60 -21.75
N PHE A 19 -6.08 -2.92 -22.08
CA PHE A 19 -6.13 -1.58 -22.64
C PHE A 19 -6.88 -1.50 -23.98
N GLN A 20 -6.61 -2.43 -24.89
CA GLN A 20 -7.29 -2.49 -26.19
C GLN A 20 -8.80 -2.72 -26.03
N MET A 21 -9.21 -3.58 -25.09
CA MET A 21 -10.62 -3.83 -24.81
C MET A 21 -11.32 -2.61 -24.22
N LEU A 22 -10.68 -1.90 -23.29
CA LEU A 22 -11.25 -0.70 -22.68
C LEU A 22 -11.40 0.42 -23.74
N GLU A 23 -10.39 0.63 -24.59
CA GLU A 23 -10.44 1.60 -25.69
C GLU A 23 -11.49 1.23 -26.74
N GLY A 24 -11.50 -0.02 -27.22
CA GLY A 24 -12.44 -0.49 -28.23
C GLY A 24 -13.90 -0.42 -27.77
N ASN A 25 -14.13 -0.40 -26.45
CA ASN A 25 -15.44 -0.22 -25.84
C ASN A 25 -15.71 1.22 -25.37
N GLY A 26 -14.79 2.18 -25.58
CA GLY A 26 -14.97 3.58 -25.17
C GLY A 26 -15.06 3.77 -23.65
N LEU A 27 -14.37 2.94 -22.88
CA LEU A 27 -14.29 2.97 -21.42
C LEU A 27 -13.04 3.73 -20.96
N THR A 28 -13.03 5.03 -21.24
CA THR A 28 -11.86 5.89 -20.98
C THR A 28 -11.60 6.08 -19.49
N GLY A 29 -12.63 6.20 -18.65
CA GLY A 29 -12.45 6.35 -17.20
C GLY A 29 -11.92 5.08 -16.53
N GLU A 30 -12.33 3.91 -17.01
CA GLU A 30 -11.81 2.61 -16.59
C GLU A 30 -10.34 2.44 -16.99
N ARG A 31 -10.00 2.88 -18.20
CA ARG A 31 -8.61 2.90 -18.66
C ARG A 31 -7.74 3.76 -17.74
N GLU A 32 -8.19 4.97 -17.41
CA GLU A 32 -7.46 5.87 -16.49
C GLU A 32 -7.24 5.24 -15.10
N LYS A 33 -8.22 4.47 -14.58
CA LYS A 33 -8.05 3.70 -13.34
C LYS A 33 -6.95 2.64 -13.45
N VAL A 34 -6.91 1.92 -14.57
CA VAL A 34 -5.89 0.89 -14.80
C VAL A 34 -4.51 1.54 -14.93
N GLU A 35 -4.38 2.68 -15.63
CA GLU A 35 -3.13 3.44 -15.72
C GLU A 35 -2.66 3.92 -14.34
N LEU A 36 -3.55 4.53 -13.55
CA LEU A 36 -3.25 4.96 -12.18
C LEU A 36 -2.73 3.80 -11.33
N LEU A 37 -3.34 2.62 -11.45
CA LEU A 37 -2.95 1.45 -10.68
C LEU A 37 -1.59 0.90 -11.11
N LEU A 38 -1.30 0.85 -12.42
CA LEU A 38 0.01 0.43 -12.93
C LEU A 38 1.11 1.35 -12.41
N ASP A 39 0.93 2.67 -12.54
CA ASP A 39 1.90 3.65 -12.10
C ASP A 39 2.13 3.57 -10.58
N TYR A 40 1.05 3.34 -9.82
CA TYR A 40 1.15 3.10 -8.37
C TYR A 40 1.91 1.81 -8.05
N LEU A 41 1.59 0.68 -8.70
CA LEU A 41 2.23 -0.61 -8.44
C LEU A 41 3.72 -0.60 -8.79
N ASP A 42 4.13 0.07 -9.86
CA ASP A 42 5.55 0.26 -10.20
C ASP A 42 6.27 1.05 -9.10
N SER A 43 5.63 2.11 -8.58
CA SER A 43 6.19 2.91 -7.48
C SER A 43 6.23 2.14 -6.15
N LEU A 44 5.24 1.27 -5.92
CA LEU A 44 5.11 0.42 -4.74
C LEU A 44 6.20 -0.65 -4.73
N ASP A 45 6.40 -1.35 -5.85
CA ASP A 45 7.46 -2.36 -6.02
C ASP A 45 8.84 -1.75 -5.76
N HIS A 46 9.11 -0.56 -6.30
CA HIS A 46 10.39 0.11 -6.08
C HIS A 46 10.64 0.41 -4.58
N ARG A 47 9.65 0.97 -3.88
CA ARG A 47 9.76 1.28 -2.44
C ARG A 47 9.85 0.01 -1.60
N PHE A 48 9.10 -1.02 -1.96
CA PHE A 48 9.14 -2.28 -1.25
C PHE A 48 10.49 -2.99 -1.40
N ASN A 49 11.14 -2.88 -2.57
CA ASN A 49 12.51 -3.36 -2.75
C ASN A 49 13.51 -2.62 -1.85
N GLN A 50 13.36 -1.31 -1.66
CA GLN A 50 14.19 -0.53 -0.71
C GLN A 50 14.01 -1.03 0.73
N VAL A 51 12.77 -1.32 1.15
CA VAL A 51 12.49 -1.93 2.47
C VAL A 51 13.17 -3.30 2.61
N MET A 52 13.17 -4.12 1.56
CA MET A 52 13.85 -5.42 1.58
C MET A 52 15.37 -5.26 1.68
N GLU A 53 15.96 -4.30 0.96
CA GLU A 53 17.39 -3.99 1.02
C GLU A 53 17.82 -3.53 2.42
N GLU A 54 17.08 -2.59 3.02
CA GLU A 54 17.34 -2.12 4.40
C GLU A 54 17.18 -3.26 5.42
N LEU A 55 16.18 -4.13 5.25
CA LEU A 55 16.01 -5.29 6.12
C LEU A 55 17.17 -6.30 5.97
N GLN A 56 17.70 -6.49 4.76
CA GLN A 56 18.92 -7.28 4.57
C GLN A 56 20.13 -6.61 5.23
N GLU A 57 20.20 -5.29 5.23
CA GLU A 57 21.25 -4.57 5.97
C GLU A 57 21.12 -4.81 7.48
N VAL A 58 19.91 -4.73 8.05
CA VAL A 58 19.65 -5.07 9.47
C VAL A 58 20.15 -6.49 9.78
N LYS A 59 19.84 -7.45 8.92
CA LYS A 59 20.31 -8.82 9.06
C LYS A 59 21.83 -8.92 9.00
N GLY A 60 22.47 -8.18 8.09
CA GLY A 60 23.93 -8.11 7.97
C GLY A 60 24.61 -7.55 9.23
N GLN A 61 23.95 -6.65 9.95
CA GLN A 61 24.46 -6.13 11.22
C GLN A 61 24.59 -7.22 12.32
N LEU A 62 23.77 -8.28 12.29
CA LEU A 62 23.83 -9.36 13.30
C LEU A 62 25.21 -10.02 13.40
N ALA A 63 25.96 -10.09 12.30
CA ALA A 63 27.29 -10.69 12.28
C ALA A 63 28.28 -9.90 13.15
N GLN A 64 28.06 -8.60 13.31
CA GLN A 64 28.94 -7.67 14.03
C GLN A 64 28.70 -7.67 15.55
N ILE A 65 27.57 -8.24 16.00
CA ILE A 65 27.28 -8.38 17.44
C ILE A 65 28.17 -9.48 18.03
N GLN A 66 28.91 -9.13 19.08
CA GLN A 66 29.85 -10.01 19.75
C GLN A 66 29.20 -10.78 20.90
N ASP A 67 28.39 -10.11 21.72
CA ASP A 67 27.69 -10.76 22.82
C ASP A 67 26.65 -11.77 22.30
N LYS A 68 26.78 -13.02 22.73
CA LYS A 68 25.95 -14.13 22.23
C LYS A 68 24.48 -14.01 22.66
N GLY A 69 24.20 -13.48 23.85
CA GLY A 69 22.84 -13.30 24.35
C GLY A 69 22.12 -12.17 23.61
N VAL A 70 22.81 -11.05 23.43
CA VAL A 70 22.35 -9.90 22.64
C VAL A 70 22.13 -10.29 21.20
N LYS A 71 23.07 -11.02 20.61
CA LYS A 71 22.96 -11.55 19.25
C LYS A 71 21.75 -12.46 19.11
N SER A 72 21.48 -13.33 20.09
CA SER A 72 20.30 -14.20 20.09
C SER A 72 19.01 -13.36 20.11
N ASN A 73 18.91 -12.38 21.02
CA ASN A 73 17.74 -11.51 21.13
C ASN A 73 17.52 -10.67 19.86
N ALA A 74 18.58 -10.05 19.35
CA ALA A 74 18.55 -9.29 18.10
C ALA A 74 18.15 -10.18 16.91
N THR A 75 18.64 -11.42 16.84
CA THR A 75 18.25 -12.39 15.80
C THR A 75 16.75 -12.67 15.83
N HIS A 76 16.14 -12.80 17.02
CA HIS A 76 14.70 -12.97 17.14
C HIS A 76 13.90 -11.75 16.68
N VAL A 77 14.42 -10.54 16.91
CA VAL A 77 13.83 -9.29 16.39
C VAL A 77 13.87 -9.30 14.86
N VAL A 78 15.05 -9.52 14.28
CA VAL A 78 15.23 -9.53 12.81
C VAL A 78 14.34 -10.57 12.16
N ARG A 79 14.25 -11.79 12.72
CA ARG A 79 13.40 -12.85 12.17
C ARG A 79 11.92 -12.46 12.13
N ARG A 80 11.40 -11.77 13.14
CA ARG A 80 10.01 -11.30 13.13
C ARG A 80 9.80 -10.23 12.07
N ALA A 81 10.75 -9.30 11.94
CA ALA A 81 10.72 -8.32 10.88
C ALA A 81 10.74 -8.98 9.48
N GLU A 82 11.60 -9.96 9.26
CA GLU A 82 11.68 -10.73 8.01
C GLU A 82 10.37 -11.41 7.65
N VAL A 83 9.76 -12.13 8.59
CA VAL A 83 8.46 -12.78 8.36
C VAL A 83 7.41 -11.76 7.95
N LYS A 84 7.35 -10.61 8.64
CA LYS A 84 6.34 -9.60 8.36
C LYS A 84 6.53 -8.97 6.97
N ILE A 85 7.77 -8.63 6.59
CA ILE A 85 8.06 -8.12 5.25
C ILE A 85 7.76 -9.16 4.17
N GLN A 86 8.07 -10.44 4.40
CA GLN A 86 7.70 -11.51 3.46
C GLN A 86 6.19 -11.60 3.26
N GLU A 87 5.40 -11.51 4.34
CA GLU A 87 3.94 -11.44 4.26
C GLU A 87 3.47 -10.23 3.44
N THR A 88 4.07 -9.05 3.64
CA THR A 88 3.78 -7.86 2.83
C THR A 88 4.01 -8.11 1.34
N GLY A 89 5.15 -8.71 0.99
CA GLY A 89 5.49 -9.01 -0.41
C GLY A 89 4.49 -9.95 -1.08
N VAL A 90 3.96 -10.94 -0.35
CA VAL A 90 2.90 -11.83 -0.87
C VAL A 90 1.64 -11.04 -1.24
N HIS A 91 1.28 -10.03 -0.44
CA HIS A 91 0.09 -9.21 -0.70
C HIS A 91 0.29 -8.24 -1.87
N ILE A 92 1.48 -7.66 -2.02
CA ILE A 92 1.83 -6.84 -3.19
C ILE A 92 1.72 -7.68 -4.47
N GLU A 93 2.29 -8.89 -4.46
CA GLU A 93 2.16 -9.83 -5.59
C GLU A 93 0.71 -10.26 -5.84
N ALA A 94 -0.11 -10.38 -4.80
CA ALA A 94 -1.54 -10.65 -4.95
C ALA A 94 -2.27 -9.51 -5.67
N VAL A 95 -1.94 -8.24 -5.39
CA VAL A 95 -2.52 -7.08 -6.08
C VAL A 95 -2.15 -7.11 -7.57
N LYS A 96 -0.87 -7.34 -7.88
CA LYS A 96 -0.38 -7.44 -9.26
C LYS A 96 -1.06 -8.57 -10.04
N LYS A 97 -1.17 -9.75 -9.43
CA LYS A 97 -1.88 -10.89 -10.03
C LYS A 97 -3.37 -10.61 -10.25
N ASN A 98 -4.02 -9.92 -9.32
CA ASN A 98 -5.42 -9.51 -9.49
C ASN A 98 -5.59 -8.58 -10.70
N LEU A 99 -4.69 -7.60 -10.87
CA LEU A 99 -4.71 -6.74 -12.05
C LEU A 99 -4.51 -7.51 -13.35
N ILE A 100 -3.52 -8.41 -13.42
CA ILE A 100 -3.30 -9.26 -14.61
C ILE A 100 -4.53 -10.12 -14.90
N SER A 101 -5.14 -10.72 -13.87
CA SER A 101 -6.33 -11.56 -14.03
C SER A 101 -7.60 -10.76 -14.40
N SER A 102 -7.59 -9.45 -14.23
CA SER A 102 -8.73 -8.58 -14.47
C SER A 102 -9.16 -8.56 -15.94
N GLU A 103 -8.22 -8.77 -16.86
CA GLU A 103 -8.44 -8.98 -18.30
C GLU A 103 -9.45 -10.11 -18.54
N LYS A 104 -9.24 -11.28 -17.93
CA LYS A 104 -10.11 -12.45 -18.09
C LYS A 104 -11.53 -12.18 -17.59
N HIS A 105 -11.66 -11.47 -16.47
CA HIS A 105 -12.95 -11.10 -15.90
C HIS A 105 -13.72 -10.13 -16.79
N ILE A 106 -13.02 -9.15 -17.38
CA ILE A 106 -13.60 -8.24 -18.39
C ILE A 106 -14.04 -9.01 -19.63
N VAL A 107 -13.17 -9.85 -20.20
CA VAL A 107 -13.50 -10.63 -21.42
C VAL A 107 -14.78 -11.44 -21.21
N ALA A 108 -14.89 -12.13 -20.06
CA ALA A 108 -16.07 -12.90 -19.71
C ALA A 108 -17.32 -12.01 -19.61
N ALA A 109 -17.21 -10.86 -18.95
CA ALA A 109 -18.31 -9.93 -18.80
C ALA A 109 -18.82 -9.34 -20.13
N VAL A 110 -17.92 -9.01 -21.06
CA VAL A 110 -18.30 -8.54 -22.41
C VAL A 110 -19.08 -9.61 -23.15
N LYS A 111 -18.59 -10.86 -23.12
CA LYS A 111 -19.23 -11.98 -23.82
C LYS A 111 -20.62 -12.30 -23.29
N GLU A 112 -20.81 -12.24 -21.98
CA GLU A 112 -22.07 -12.64 -21.35
C GLU A 112 -23.13 -11.53 -21.30
N LYS A 113 -22.71 -10.28 -21.09
CA LYS A 113 -23.63 -9.21 -20.67
C LYS A 113 -23.48 -7.89 -21.45
N GLY A 114 -22.58 -7.83 -22.43
CA GLY A 114 -22.38 -6.67 -23.29
C GLY A 114 -21.73 -5.46 -22.60
N LYS A 115 -21.76 -4.32 -23.28
CA LYS A 115 -20.98 -3.11 -22.94
C LYS A 115 -21.38 -2.45 -21.60
N ASP A 116 -22.66 -2.48 -21.23
CA ASP A 116 -23.13 -1.87 -19.98
C ASP A 116 -22.69 -2.65 -18.74
N ALA A 117 -22.49 -3.97 -18.86
CA ALA A 117 -21.92 -4.78 -17.79
C ALA A 117 -20.42 -4.53 -17.60
N LEU A 118 -19.72 -4.08 -18.64
CA LEU A 118 -18.29 -3.83 -18.60
C LEU A 118 -17.94 -2.69 -17.62
N LYS A 119 -18.76 -1.63 -17.57
CA LYS A 119 -18.63 -0.53 -16.60
C LYS A 119 -18.76 -1.00 -15.15
N HIS A 120 -19.70 -1.91 -14.91
CA HIS A 120 -19.89 -2.52 -13.59
C HIS A 120 -18.77 -3.51 -13.24
N VAL A 121 -18.23 -4.23 -14.21
CA VAL A 121 -17.16 -5.21 -13.99
C VAL A 121 -15.81 -4.56 -13.73
N VAL A 122 -15.50 -3.43 -14.37
CA VAL A 122 -14.27 -2.69 -14.03
C VAL A 122 -14.34 -2.10 -12.63
N SER A 123 -15.49 -1.56 -12.25
CA SER A 123 -15.70 -1.06 -10.89
C SER A 123 -15.80 -2.19 -9.84
N ALA A 124 -16.14 -3.42 -10.26
CA ALA A 124 -16.17 -4.63 -9.44
C ALA A 124 -14.91 -5.50 -9.55
N MET A 125 -13.87 -5.01 -10.24
CA MET A 125 -12.56 -5.63 -10.12
C MET A 125 -12.20 -5.57 -8.64
N ARG A 126 -12.06 -6.74 -8.02
CA ARG A 126 -11.71 -6.92 -6.60
C ARG A 126 -10.37 -6.29 -6.20
N ILE A 127 -9.77 -5.51 -7.09
CA ILE A 127 -8.65 -4.60 -6.88
C ILE A 127 -8.92 -3.69 -5.68
N LEU A 128 -10.13 -3.13 -5.52
CA LEU A 128 -10.44 -2.30 -4.34
C LEU A 128 -10.35 -3.11 -3.04
N ASP A 129 -10.90 -4.33 -3.02
CA ASP A 129 -10.81 -5.22 -1.86
C ASP A 129 -9.35 -5.58 -1.55
N VAL A 130 -8.59 -5.93 -2.58
CA VAL A 130 -7.20 -6.39 -2.46
C VAL A 130 -6.26 -5.24 -2.08
N LEU A 131 -6.51 -4.01 -2.57
CA LEU A 131 -5.80 -2.80 -2.12
C LEU A 131 -6.18 -2.41 -0.69
N THR A 132 -7.45 -2.58 -0.30
CA THR A 132 -7.88 -2.34 1.08
C THR A 132 -7.16 -3.27 2.05
N HIS A 133 -7.03 -4.54 1.66
CA HIS A 133 -6.26 -5.50 2.46
C HIS A 133 -4.76 -5.19 2.45
N LEU A 134 -4.20 -4.79 1.29
CA LEU A 134 -2.80 -4.35 1.22
C LEU A 134 -2.53 -3.18 2.17
N LYS A 135 -3.44 -2.19 2.25
CA LYS A 135 -3.34 -1.07 3.21
C LYS A 135 -3.22 -1.58 4.64
N GLU A 136 -4.08 -2.51 5.06
CA GLU A 136 -4.01 -3.11 6.41
C GLU A 136 -2.69 -3.84 6.65
N VAL A 137 -2.22 -4.60 5.67
CA VAL A 137 -0.96 -5.33 5.76
C VAL A 137 0.22 -4.36 5.87
N LEU A 138 0.24 -3.27 5.09
CA LEU A 138 1.26 -2.23 5.17
C LEU A 138 1.27 -1.56 6.55
N HIS A 139 0.08 -1.21 7.06
CA HIS A 139 -0.10 -0.64 8.40
C HIS A 139 0.48 -1.54 9.49
N ASP A 140 0.08 -2.82 9.49
CA ASP A 140 0.55 -3.80 10.47
C ASP A 140 2.05 -4.04 10.36
N SER A 141 2.59 -3.96 9.14
CA SER A 141 4.02 -4.13 8.89
C SER A 141 4.81 -2.94 9.41
N ALA A 142 4.33 -1.71 9.20
CA ALA A 142 4.92 -0.50 9.76
C ALA A 142 4.94 -0.55 11.30
N LYS A 143 3.80 -0.87 11.92
CA LYS A 143 3.72 -1.07 13.38
C LYS A 143 4.64 -2.18 13.89
N CYS A 144 4.77 -3.27 13.13
CA CYS A 144 5.71 -4.33 13.48
C CYS A 144 7.14 -3.82 13.48
N MET A 145 7.55 -3.05 12.46
CA MET A 145 8.89 -2.46 12.41
C MET A 145 9.17 -1.52 13.58
N GLU A 146 8.21 -0.64 13.93
CA GLU A 146 8.31 0.24 15.09
C GLU A 146 8.48 -0.55 16.40
N LYS A 147 7.68 -1.62 16.58
CA LYS A 147 7.77 -2.50 17.73
C LYS A 147 9.11 -3.23 17.81
N GLU A 148 9.63 -3.69 16.68
CA GLU A 148 10.93 -4.35 16.63
C GLU A 148 12.09 -3.38 16.86
N ALA A 149 11.98 -2.14 16.37
CA ALA A 149 12.91 -1.05 16.70
C ALA A 149 12.91 -0.73 18.20
N ALA A 150 11.75 -0.62 18.83
CA ALA A 150 11.63 -0.40 20.28
C ALA A 150 12.26 -1.55 21.10
N LYS A 151 12.19 -2.79 20.61
CA LYS A 151 12.89 -3.93 21.26
C LYS A 151 14.40 -3.83 21.12
N LEU A 152 14.92 -3.39 19.98
CA LEU A 152 16.36 -3.13 19.81
C LEU A 152 16.83 -2.01 20.74
N GLU A 153 16.00 -0.99 20.93
CA GLU A 153 16.26 0.08 21.90
C GLU A 153 16.34 -0.45 23.34
N MET A 154 15.39 -1.30 23.75
CA MET A 154 15.41 -1.92 25.08
C MET A 154 16.67 -2.77 25.28
N ILE A 155 17.04 -3.61 24.31
CA ILE A 155 18.26 -4.41 24.35
C ILE A 155 19.50 -3.50 24.47
N SER A 156 19.51 -2.38 23.74
CA SER A 156 20.58 -1.36 23.80
C SER A 156 20.61 -0.60 25.14
N GLY A 157 19.45 -0.39 25.77
CA GLY A 157 19.27 0.33 27.04
C GLY A 157 19.58 -0.50 28.29
N GLU A 158 19.25 -1.80 28.30
CA GLU A 158 19.54 -2.73 29.40
C GLU A 158 21.06 -2.83 29.71
N PHE A 159 21.90 -2.49 28.73
CA PHE A 159 23.35 -2.35 28.93
C PHE A 159 23.75 -1.26 29.93
N HIS A 160 22.92 -0.23 30.19
CA HIS A 160 23.20 0.83 31.15
C HIS A 160 23.09 0.34 32.60
N SER A 161 22.13 -0.55 32.89
CA SER A 161 21.87 -1.07 34.25
C SER A 161 22.94 -2.06 34.74
N ILE A 162 23.47 -2.91 33.84
CA ILE A 162 24.55 -3.85 34.20
C ILE A 162 25.88 -3.11 34.45
N GLY A 163 26.09 -1.93 33.84
CA GLY A 163 27.27 -1.10 34.02
C GLY A 163 27.39 -0.43 35.39
N GLU A 164 26.28 -0.15 36.07
CA GLU A 164 26.30 0.48 37.40
C GLU A 164 26.67 -0.51 38.50
N HIS A 165 26.19 -1.76 38.41
CA HIS A 165 26.50 -2.81 39.39
C HIS A 165 27.88 -3.47 39.18
N THR A 166 28.45 -3.39 37.97
CA THR A 166 29.80 -3.93 37.67
C THR A 166 30.93 -2.93 37.91
N LYS A 167 30.66 -1.63 38.02
CA LYS A 167 31.67 -0.58 38.31
C LYS A 167 32.46 -0.79 39.61
N ASN A 168 31.86 -1.46 40.59
CA ASN A 168 32.56 -1.82 41.84
C ASN A 168 33.38 -3.12 41.72
N ILE A 169 33.00 -4.03 40.82
CA ILE A 169 33.73 -5.28 40.55
C ILE A 169 34.93 -5.01 39.61
N SER A 170 34.80 -4.06 38.69
CA SER A 170 35.84 -3.68 37.72
C SER A 170 37.08 -3.03 38.35
N ARG A 171 36.96 -2.43 39.55
CA ARG A 171 38.12 -1.87 40.27
C ARG A 171 39.09 -2.95 40.78
N MET A 172 38.65 -4.21 40.85
CA MET A 172 39.46 -5.36 41.28
C MET A 172 40.16 -6.11 40.14
N LEU A 173 39.82 -5.90 38.86
CA LEU A 173 40.25 -6.79 37.74
C LEU A 173 40.79 -6.01 36.51
N ILE A 174 41.51 -4.91 36.75
CA ILE A 174 41.93 -3.91 35.74
C ILE A 174 42.84 -4.49 34.61
N GLY A 175 43.37 -5.70 34.75
CA GLY A 175 44.21 -6.34 33.73
C GLY A 175 43.49 -7.00 32.54
N ARG A 176 42.20 -7.38 32.64
CA ARG A 176 41.45 -8.07 31.56
C ARG A 176 40.33 -7.24 30.90
N LEU A 177 39.93 -6.11 31.49
CA LEU A 177 38.71 -5.36 31.14
C LEU A 177 38.84 -4.38 29.95
N LYS A 178 40.05 -4.14 29.44
CA LYS A 178 40.25 -3.23 28.31
C LYS A 178 39.65 -3.77 27.00
N GLN A 179 39.41 -5.08 26.93
CA GLN A 179 38.77 -5.74 25.80
C GLN A 179 37.24 -5.78 25.95
N GLU A 180 36.68 -6.18 27.10
CA GLU A 180 35.23 -6.24 27.35
C GLU A 180 34.52 -4.88 27.22
N SER A 181 35.18 -3.78 27.62
CA SER A 181 34.59 -2.42 27.51
C SER A 181 34.53 -1.91 26.07
N ALA A 182 35.50 -2.25 25.22
CA ALA A 182 35.49 -1.89 23.81
C ALA A 182 34.46 -2.70 23.00
N GLU A 183 34.34 -4.00 23.28
CA GLU A 183 33.34 -4.90 22.66
C GLU A 183 31.90 -4.48 23.03
N LYS A 184 31.67 -4.10 24.29
CA LYS A 184 30.36 -3.64 24.79
C LYS A 184 29.88 -2.32 24.18
N HIS A 185 30.79 -1.40 23.88
CA HIS A 185 30.46 -0.15 23.18
C HIS A 185 30.20 -0.37 21.68
N SER A 186 30.84 -1.39 21.08
CA SER A 186 30.62 -1.78 19.68
C SER A 186 29.21 -2.31 19.45
N ASP A 187 28.75 -3.28 20.26
CA ASP A 187 27.43 -3.90 20.09
C ASP A 187 26.28 -2.89 20.23
N LYS A 188 26.42 -1.90 21.13
CA LYS A 188 25.45 -0.82 21.28
C LYS A 188 25.31 0.01 20.01
N GLY A 189 26.41 0.36 19.37
CA GLY A 189 26.39 1.11 18.10
C GLY A 189 25.70 0.31 16.99
N VAL A 190 25.98 -1.00 16.91
CA VAL A 190 25.32 -1.93 15.98
C VAL A 190 23.82 -1.98 16.22
N LEU A 191 23.37 -2.10 17.48
CA LEU A 191 21.94 -2.12 17.84
C LEU A 191 21.23 -0.81 17.51
N ILE A 192 21.87 0.35 17.75
CA ILE A 192 21.31 1.66 17.39
C ILE A 192 21.16 1.77 15.86
N LYS A 193 22.14 1.28 15.09
CA LYS A 193 22.04 1.25 13.63
C LYS A 193 20.90 0.34 13.17
N MET A 194 20.77 -0.85 13.75
CA MET A 194 19.66 -1.76 13.46
C MET A 194 18.30 -1.13 13.79
N GLN A 195 18.19 -0.45 14.94
CA GLN A 195 16.99 0.27 15.34
C GLN A 195 16.63 1.34 14.30
N TRP A 196 17.60 2.15 13.87
CA TRP A 196 17.39 3.19 12.87
C TRP A 196 16.89 2.62 11.53
N LEU A 197 17.50 1.54 11.05
CA LEU A 197 17.07 0.85 9.83
C LEU A 197 15.64 0.29 9.97
N CYS A 198 15.29 -0.32 11.10
CA CYS A 198 13.90 -0.75 11.35
C CYS A 198 12.92 0.43 11.33
N LEU A 199 13.26 1.58 11.92
CA LEU A 199 12.41 2.78 11.86
C LEU A 199 12.29 3.33 10.44
N SER A 200 13.36 3.25 9.64
CA SER A 200 13.35 3.62 8.22
C SER A 200 12.39 2.72 7.42
N CYS A 201 12.51 1.40 7.56
CA CYS A 201 11.55 0.44 6.98
C CYS A 201 10.11 0.76 7.39
N GLY A 202 9.88 1.02 8.69
CA GLY A 202 8.56 1.36 9.21
C GLY A 202 7.97 2.60 8.55
N ARG A 203 8.77 3.66 8.40
CA ARG A 203 8.37 4.89 7.71
C ARG A 203 8.03 4.65 6.24
N GLN A 204 8.85 3.91 5.51
CA GLN A 204 8.58 3.58 4.11
C GLN A 204 7.27 2.78 3.95
N LEU A 205 7.00 1.84 4.86
CA LEU A 205 5.74 1.09 4.88
C LEU A 205 4.54 1.99 5.16
N SER A 206 4.65 2.93 6.10
CA SER A 206 3.62 3.93 6.36
C SER A 206 3.37 4.86 5.16
N ASP A 207 4.42 5.32 4.49
CA ASP A 207 4.29 6.12 3.26
C ASP A 207 3.57 5.33 2.16
N MET A 208 3.84 4.02 2.05
CA MET A 208 3.15 3.14 1.12
C MET A 208 1.69 2.96 1.52
N GLU A 209 1.37 2.81 2.81
CA GLU A 209 -0.01 2.77 3.32
C GLU A 209 -0.77 4.03 2.91
N GLU A 210 -0.22 5.21 3.17
CA GLU A 210 -0.83 6.50 2.84
C GLU A 210 -1.12 6.62 1.33
N LYS A 211 -0.17 6.25 0.49
CA LYS A 211 -0.37 6.22 -0.97
C LYS A 211 -1.43 5.21 -1.40
N THR A 212 -1.52 4.07 -0.71
CA THR A 212 -2.58 3.08 -0.97
C THR A 212 -3.95 3.68 -0.69
N VAL A 213 -4.09 4.43 0.41
CA VAL A 213 -5.31 5.17 0.75
C VAL A 213 -5.62 6.23 -0.31
N GLU A 214 -4.63 6.97 -0.78
CA GLU A 214 -4.81 7.97 -1.84
C GLU A 214 -5.34 7.32 -3.13
N VAL A 215 -4.76 6.19 -3.56
CA VAL A 215 -5.19 5.46 -4.75
C VAL A 215 -6.60 4.91 -4.57
N LEU A 216 -6.93 4.31 -3.42
CA LEU A 216 -8.28 3.86 -3.09
C LEU A 216 -9.29 5.00 -3.23
N ASN A 217 -9.02 6.15 -2.61
CA ASN A 217 -9.89 7.32 -2.67
C ASN A 217 -10.06 7.84 -4.11
N ARG A 218 -8.98 7.87 -4.90
CA ARG A 218 -9.05 8.26 -6.32
C ARG A 218 -9.90 7.28 -7.12
N MET A 219 -9.68 5.98 -6.95
CA MET A 219 -10.46 4.93 -7.64
C MET A 219 -11.95 5.01 -7.32
N GLU A 220 -12.33 5.33 -6.07
CA GLU A 220 -13.71 5.57 -5.65
C GLU A 220 -14.30 6.84 -6.28
N GLN A 221 -13.56 7.94 -6.39
CA GLN A 221 -14.06 9.17 -7.01
C GLN A 221 -14.48 8.99 -8.48
N PHE A 222 -13.82 8.12 -9.22
CA PHE A 222 -14.22 7.78 -10.58
C PHE A 222 -15.56 7.03 -10.65
N THR A 223 -16.03 6.41 -9.55
CA THR A 223 -17.38 5.82 -9.48
C THR A 223 -18.47 6.86 -9.20
N VAL A 224 -18.14 7.95 -8.49
CA VAL A 224 -19.07 9.02 -8.12
C VAL A 224 -19.28 10.04 -9.24
N ARG A 225 -18.34 10.17 -10.18
CA ARG A 225 -18.46 11.06 -11.35
C ARG A 225 -19.45 10.59 -12.41
N GLU A 226 -20.11 9.45 -12.23
CA GLU A 226 -21.25 9.11 -13.07
C GLU A 226 -22.40 10.10 -12.82
N PRO A 227 -22.89 10.83 -13.83
CA PRO A 227 -24.11 11.61 -13.65
C PRO A 227 -25.19 10.63 -13.25
N LYS A 228 -25.78 10.82 -12.05
CA LYS A 228 -27.03 10.16 -11.66
C LYS A 228 -27.96 10.32 -12.86
N LYS A 229 -28.21 9.25 -13.61
CA LYS A 229 -29.26 9.25 -14.63
C LYS A 229 -30.51 9.64 -13.89
N GLU A 230 -30.97 10.87 -14.11
CA GLU A 230 -32.23 11.35 -13.58
C GLU A 230 -33.27 10.29 -13.96
N SER A 231 -33.88 9.66 -12.96
CA SER A 231 -34.81 8.57 -13.20
C SER A 231 -35.84 9.04 -14.22
N VAL A 232 -36.21 8.20 -15.19
CA VAL A 232 -37.24 8.55 -16.19
C VAL A 232 -38.52 9.04 -15.50
N LYS A 233 -38.80 8.57 -14.28
CA LYS A 233 -39.90 9.04 -13.42
C LYS A 233 -39.69 10.48 -12.90
N GLU A 234 -38.48 10.85 -12.51
CA GLU A 234 -38.11 12.21 -12.08
C GLU A 234 -38.12 13.18 -13.27
N ALA A 235 -37.57 12.77 -14.41
CA ALA A 235 -37.59 13.54 -15.66
C ALA A 235 -39.02 13.75 -16.18
N LEU A 236 -39.87 12.70 -16.17
CA LEU A 236 -41.30 12.82 -16.50
C LEU A 236 -42.05 13.74 -15.53
N LYS A 237 -41.70 13.71 -14.24
CA LYS A 237 -42.32 14.58 -13.23
C LYS A 237 -41.96 16.05 -13.45
N ARG A 238 -40.71 16.34 -13.81
CA ARG A 238 -40.24 17.69 -14.19
C ARG A 238 -40.91 18.21 -15.45
N ILE A 239 -40.95 17.42 -16.52
CA ILE A 239 -41.62 17.79 -17.78
C ILE A 239 -43.13 18.04 -17.53
N LYS A 240 -43.77 17.21 -16.68
CA LYS A 240 -45.18 17.39 -16.34
C LYS A 240 -45.42 18.66 -15.51
N SER A 241 -44.51 19.01 -14.60
CA SER A 241 -44.58 20.27 -13.85
C SER A 241 -44.30 21.50 -14.72
N GLU A 242 -43.33 21.44 -15.64
CA GLU A 242 -43.02 22.53 -16.56
C GLU A 242 -44.17 22.80 -17.53
N LYS A 243 -44.82 21.74 -18.03
CA LYS A 243 -46.00 21.84 -18.90
C LYS A 243 -47.22 22.44 -18.20
N SER A 244 -47.34 22.24 -16.88
CA SER A 244 -48.42 22.86 -16.07
C SER A 244 -48.18 24.36 -15.80
N VAL A 245 -46.92 24.81 -15.78
CA VAL A 245 -46.57 26.23 -15.60
C VAL A 245 -46.77 27.02 -16.88
N SER A 246 -46.48 26.45 -18.05
CA SER A 246 -46.71 27.10 -19.35
C SER A 246 -48.19 27.26 -19.74
N GLN A 247 -49.14 26.63 -19.04
CA GLN A 247 -50.58 26.85 -19.27
C GLN A 247 -51.17 28.02 -18.47
N THR A 248 -50.40 28.71 -17.63
CA THR A 248 -50.90 29.78 -16.73
C THR A 248 -50.47 31.21 -17.13
N ILE A 249 -49.79 31.39 -18.25
CA ILE A 249 -49.36 32.72 -18.76
C ILE A 249 -49.58 32.70 -20.29
N GLN A 250 -50.50 33.41 -20.98
CA GLN A 250 -51.46 34.50 -20.71
C GLN A 250 -52.39 34.69 -21.98
N PRO A 251 -53.24 35.73 -22.17
CA PRO A 251 -54.73 35.70 -22.27
C PRO A 251 -55.32 36.12 -23.65
N PRO A 252 -56.63 36.50 -23.77
CA PRO A 252 -56.91 37.94 -23.88
C PRO A 252 -58.25 38.40 -23.27
N MET A 253 -58.24 39.53 -22.54
CA MET A 253 -59.45 40.34 -22.35
C MET A 253 -59.61 41.25 -23.58
N LYS A 254 -60.74 41.08 -24.27
CA LYS A 254 -61.15 41.90 -25.40
C LYS A 254 -61.62 43.27 -24.93
N GLU A 255 -61.03 44.28 -25.56
CA GLU A 255 -61.60 45.59 -25.84
C GLU A 255 -63.01 45.45 -26.43
N LYS A 256 -63.97 46.26 -25.95
CA LYS A 256 -65.29 46.36 -26.54
C LYS A 256 -65.72 47.83 -26.58
N GLU A 257 -65.77 48.36 -27.79
CA GLU A 257 -66.44 49.60 -28.15
C GLU A 257 -67.94 49.53 -27.81
N ARG A 258 -68.44 50.54 -27.09
CA ARG A 258 -69.62 51.34 -27.45
C ARG A 258 -69.74 52.55 -26.53
#